data_AF-A0A1M5QYQ1-F1
#
_entry.id   AF-A0A1M5QYQ1-F1
#
_cell.length_a   1.000
_cell.length_b   1.000
_cell.length_c   1.000
_cell.angle_alpha   90.00
_cell.angle_beta   90.00
_cell.angle_gamma   90.00
#
_symmetry.space_group_name_H-M   'P 1'
#
loop_
_entity.id
_entity.type
_entity.pdbx_description
1 polymer ?
#
loop_
_entity_poly.entity_id
_entity_poly.type
_entity_poly.pdbx_seq_one_letter_code
_entity_poly.pdbx_strand_id
1 'polypeptide(L)'
;MLNIGNLKLNTDFDHRIIREEENDIDIFVDINYRSLDLDVGESNFFISRLQFPFVRSLILRINKESTSMTVHLMRDIDLFSAFANFEIDYKDCIINIENNKEKAIFYKSK
;
A
#
# COMPACT_ATOMS: atom_id res chain seq x y z
N MET A 1 -0.28 -13.18 5.90
CA MET A 1 -1.13 -12.98 4.71
C MET A 1 -2.56 -12.69 5.17
N LEU A 2 -3.09 -11.54 4.77
CA LEU A 2 -4.43 -11.03 5.08
C LEU A 2 -5.28 -11.09 3.81
N ASN A 3 -6.51 -11.61 3.92
CA ASN A 3 -7.46 -11.69 2.80
C ASN A 3 -8.72 -10.91 3.16
N ILE A 4 -9.07 -9.91 2.36
CA ILE A 4 -10.23 -9.05 2.58
C ILE A 4 -10.89 -8.75 1.23
N GLY A 5 -12.11 -9.24 1.01
CA GLY A 5 -12.76 -9.17 -0.30
C GLY A 5 -11.86 -9.80 -1.37
N ASN A 6 -11.57 -9.06 -2.44
CA ASN A 6 -10.64 -9.48 -3.48
C ASN A 6 -9.15 -9.17 -3.18
N LEU A 7 -8.85 -8.44 -2.11
CA LEU A 7 -7.47 -8.10 -1.74
C LEU A 7 -6.80 -9.29 -1.05
N LYS A 8 -5.65 -9.71 -1.60
CA LYS A 8 -4.66 -10.57 -0.93
C LYS A 8 -3.46 -9.71 -0.57
N LEU A 9 -3.28 -9.41 0.72
CA LEU A 9 -2.19 -8.58 1.23
C LEU A 9 -1.18 -9.45 1.98
N ASN A 10 0.07 -9.39 1.56
CA ASN A 10 1.21 -9.96 2.25
C ASN A 10 2.10 -8.82 2.75
N THR A 11 2.34 -8.76 4.06
CA THR A 11 3.15 -7.68 4.63
C THR A 11 3.91 -8.14 5.86
N ASP A 12 5.15 -7.64 5.99
CA ASP A 12 6.00 -7.80 7.17
C ASP A 12 5.74 -6.74 8.24
N PHE A 13 4.84 -5.80 7.96
CA PHE A 13 4.56 -4.65 8.81
C PHE A 13 3.28 -4.84 9.62
N ASP A 14 3.24 -4.18 10.77
CA ASP A 14 2.03 -4.11 11.58
C ASP A 14 0.92 -3.41 10.80
N HIS A 15 -0.26 -4.02 10.80
CA HIS A 15 -1.41 -3.53 10.08
C HIS A 15 -2.68 -3.69 10.90
N ARG A 16 -3.66 -2.82 10.65
CA ARG A 16 -4.99 -2.88 11.27
C ARG A 16 -6.04 -2.23 10.38
N ILE A 17 -7.27 -2.71 10.49
CA ILE A 17 -8.43 -2.06 9.89
C ILE A 17 -8.78 -0.84 10.75
N ILE A 18 -8.85 0.35 10.15
CA ILE A 18 -9.17 1.61 10.85
C ILE A 18 -10.57 2.15 10.51
N ARG A 19 -11.17 1.67 9.42
CA ARG A 19 -12.55 1.96 9.02
C ARG A 19 -13.10 0.77 8.25
N GLU A 20 -14.35 0.42 8.53
CA GLU A 20 -15.11 -0.57 7.77
C GLU A 20 -16.57 -0.08 7.71
N GLU A 21 -17.02 0.27 6.51
CA GLU A 21 -18.37 0.76 6.23
C GLU A 21 -18.93 -0.04 5.06
N GLU A 22 -19.83 -0.99 5.35
CA GLU A 22 -20.40 -1.91 4.36
C GLU A 22 -19.30 -2.66 3.58
N ASN A 23 -19.04 -2.20 2.35
CA ASN A 23 -18.06 -2.75 1.43
C ASN A 23 -16.75 -1.96 1.40
N ASP A 24 -16.69 -0.75 1.95
CA ASP A 24 -15.48 0.06 1.96
C ASP A 24 -14.65 -0.17 3.23
N ILE A 25 -13.34 -0.32 3.06
CA ILE A 25 -12.41 -0.62 4.14
C ILE A 25 -11.15 0.22 3.98
N ASP A 26 -10.67 0.78 5.09
CA ASP A 26 -9.36 1.40 5.20
C ASP A 26 -8.45 0.54 6.08
N ILE A 27 -7.32 0.11 5.50
CA ILE A 27 -6.27 -0.66 6.18
C ILE A 27 -5.09 0.26 6.42
N PHE A 28 -4.71 0.44 7.68
CA PHE A 28 -3.50 1.13 8.07
C PHE A 28 -2.32 0.17 8.11
N VAL A 29 -1.21 0.51 7.47
CA VAL A 29 0.05 -0.25 7.49
C VAL A 29 1.18 0.65 8.00
N ASP A 30 1.80 0.27 9.11
CA ASP A 30 2.88 1.04 9.74
C ASP A 30 4.24 0.66 9.16
N ILE A 31 4.83 1.54 8.34
CA ILE A 31 6.19 1.34 7.81
C ILE A 31 7.25 2.18 8.53
N ASN A 32 6.91 2.81 9.66
CA ASN A 32 7.81 3.46 10.62
C ASN A 32 8.90 4.36 10.00
N TYR A 33 8.47 5.39 9.27
CA TYR A 33 9.35 6.43 8.66
C TYR A 33 10.40 5.88 7.69
N ARG A 34 10.11 4.75 7.04
CA ARG A 34 11.00 4.16 6.03
C ARG A 34 10.82 4.81 4.66
N SER A 35 11.85 4.74 3.83
CA SER A 35 11.69 4.97 2.40
C SER A 35 10.83 3.86 1.79
N LEU A 36 9.84 4.24 0.98
CA LEU A 36 8.99 3.32 0.24
C LEU A 36 9.47 3.26 -1.22
N ASP A 37 9.89 2.08 -1.66
CA ASP A 37 10.10 1.79 -3.07
C ASP A 37 8.82 1.18 -3.63
N LEU A 38 8.14 1.92 -4.50
CA LEU A 38 7.05 1.40 -5.31
C LEU A 38 7.63 0.80 -6.59
N ASP A 39 7.44 -0.50 -6.78
CA ASP A 39 7.71 -1.17 -8.05
C ASP A 39 6.67 -0.71 -9.08
N VAL A 40 7.15 -0.09 -10.15
CA VAL A 40 6.32 0.42 -11.25
C VAL A 40 6.51 -0.41 -12.52
N GLY A 41 7.21 -1.54 -12.42
CA GLY A 41 7.57 -2.41 -13.53
C GLY A 41 8.44 -1.71 -14.57
N GLU A 42 8.56 -2.36 -15.73
CA GLU A 42 9.17 -1.74 -16.90
C GLU A 42 8.20 -0.73 -17.50
N SER A 43 8.61 0.54 -17.49
CA SER A 43 7.87 1.66 -18.04
C SER A 43 8.78 2.43 -18.98
N ASN A 44 8.24 2.95 -20.09
CA ASN A 44 9.03 3.84 -20.96
C ASN A 44 9.46 5.14 -20.27
N PHE A 45 8.88 5.43 -19.10
CA PHE A 45 9.17 6.61 -18.28
C PHE A 45 10.02 6.27 -17.05
N PHE A 46 9.78 5.14 -16.39
CA PHE A 46 10.50 4.73 -15.18
C PHE A 46 11.39 3.52 -15.45
N ILE A 47 12.62 3.55 -14.92
CA ILE A 47 13.57 2.44 -15.07
C ILE A 47 13.12 1.20 -14.28
N SER A 48 12.66 1.37 -13.04
CA SER A 48 12.27 0.23 -12.19
C SER A 48 11.38 0.59 -11.01
N ARG A 49 11.59 1.76 -10.40
CA ARG A 49 10.87 2.15 -9.18
C ARG A 49 10.55 3.63 -9.13
N LEU A 50 9.53 3.96 -8.34
CA LEU A 50 9.31 5.29 -7.79
C LEU A 50 9.58 5.23 -6.28
N GLN A 51 10.42 6.13 -5.76
CA GLN A 51 10.78 6.12 -4.34
C GLN A 51 10.18 7.32 -3.60
N PHE A 52 9.58 7.05 -2.44
CA PHE A 52 9.06 8.06 -1.53
C PHE A 52 9.86 8.01 -0.21
N PRO A 53 10.71 9.03 0.08
CA PRO A 53 11.46 9.09 1.32
C PRO A 53 10.58 9.33 2.54
N PHE A 54 10.97 8.80 3.70
CA PHE A 54 10.39 9.09 5.02
C PHE A 54 8.86 8.96 5.10
N VAL A 55 8.31 7.86 4.60
CA VAL A 55 6.88 7.56 4.72
C VAL A 55 6.60 6.98 6.10
N ARG A 56 5.69 7.58 6.86
CA ARG A 56 5.31 7.08 8.19
C ARG A 56 4.50 5.80 8.09
N SER A 57 3.48 5.80 7.24
CA SER A 57 2.50 4.73 7.12
C SER A 57 1.75 4.83 5.80
N LEU A 58 1.02 3.77 5.49
CA LEU A 58 0.16 3.65 4.32
C LEU A 58 -1.28 3.51 4.78
N ILE A 59 -2.23 4.12 4.07
CA ILE A 59 -3.64 3.76 4.16
C ILE A 59 -4.03 3.13 2.83
N LEU A 60 -4.44 1.86 2.87
CA LEU A 60 -4.98 1.14 1.73
C LEU A 60 -6.50 1.21 1.80
N ARG A 61 -7.10 1.99 0.91
CA ARG A 61 -8.55 2.11 0.79
C ARG A 61 -9.03 1.17 -0.31
N ILE A 62 -9.87 0.21 0.07
CA ILE A 62 -10.42 -0.79 -0.83
C ILE A 62 -11.95 -0.83 -0.73
N ASN A 63 -12.57 -1.35 -1.78
CA ASN A 63 -13.94 -1.86 -1.73
C ASN A 63 -13.90 -3.39 -1.90
N LYS A 64 -14.61 -4.14 -1.03
CA LYS A 64 -14.60 -5.61 -0.99
C LYS A 64 -14.95 -6.27 -2.33
N GLU A 65 -15.73 -5.58 -3.18
CA GLU A 65 -16.21 -6.09 -4.47
C GLU A 65 -15.34 -5.62 -5.66
N SER A 66 -14.47 -4.62 -5.45
CA SER A 66 -13.57 -4.10 -6.48
C SER A 66 -12.26 -4.89 -6.56
N THR A 67 -11.49 -4.66 -7.62
CA THR A 67 -10.07 -5.08 -7.71
C THR A 67 -9.12 -3.89 -7.72
N SER A 68 -9.61 -2.68 -7.48
CA SER A 68 -8.78 -1.48 -7.34
C SER A 68 -8.68 -1.02 -5.89
N MET A 69 -7.57 -0.36 -5.56
CA MET A 69 -7.37 0.35 -4.29
C MET A 69 -6.72 1.69 -4.53
N THR A 70 -7.01 2.62 -3.62
CA THR A 70 -6.24 3.84 -3.47
C THR A 70 -5.25 3.66 -2.33
N VAL A 71 -3.98 3.96 -2.58
CA VAL A 71 -2.93 3.97 -1.57
C VAL A 71 -2.61 5.41 -1.21
N HIS A 72 -2.77 5.75 0.08
CA HIS A 72 -2.39 7.04 0.63
C HIS A 72 -1.06 6.91 1.39
N LEU A 73 -0.06 7.71 1.01
CA LEU A 73 1.21 7.79 1.73
C LEU A 73 1.12 8.90 2.77
N MET A 74 1.33 8.54 4.04
CA MET A 74 1.17 9.45 5.17
C MET A 74 2.52 9.94 5.66
N ARG A 75 2.63 11.24 5.99
CA ARG A 75 3.80 11.80 6.69
C ARG A 75 3.73 11.56 8.19
N ASP A 76 2.52 11.54 8.74
CA ASP A 76 2.24 11.40 10.17
C ASP A 76 0.99 10.54 10.39
N ILE A 77 0.55 10.39 11.64
CA ILE A 77 -0.62 9.55 11.98
C ILE A 77 -1.95 10.24 11.60
N ASP A 78 -1.94 11.56 11.43
CA ASP A 78 -3.14 12.32 11.07
C ASP A 78 -3.60 12.00 9.64
N LEU A 79 -4.90 11.73 9.47
CA LEU A 79 -5.53 11.38 8.19
C LEU A 79 -5.34 12.45 7.08
N PHE A 80 -5.13 13.71 7.46
CA PHE A 80 -4.85 14.81 6.51
C PHE A 80 -3.36 14.95 6.16
N SER A 81 -2.49 14.10 6.73
CA SER A 81 -1.05 14.12 6.44
C SER A 81 -0.65 13.32 5.19
N ALA A 82 -1.64 12.88 4.39
CA ALA A 82 -1.41 12.24 3.11
C ALA A 82 -0.70 13.22 2.15
N PHE A 83 0.46 12.83 1.62
CA PHE A 83 1.27 13.70 0.76
C PHE A 83 1.43 13.17 -0.68
N ALA A 84 1.08 11.91 -0.90
CA ALA A 84 1.00 11.29 -2.22
C ALA A 84 -0.08 10.22 -2.20
N ASN A 85 -0.83 10.14 -3.30
CA ASN A 85 -1.87 9.14 -3.49
C ASN A 85 -1.74 8.54 -4.87
N PHE A 86 -1.99 7.25 -5.00
CA PHE A 86 -2.02 6.56 -6.28
C PHE A 86 -2.99 5.40 -6.23
N GLU A 87 -3.44 4.97 -7.41
CA GLU A 87 -4.38 3.86 -7.56
C GLU A 87 -3.67 2.63 -8.12
N ILE A 88 -4.14 1.47 -7.67
CA ILE A 88 -3.58 0.17 -8.05
C ILE A 88 -4.71 -0.80 -8.36
N ASP A 89 -4.69 -1.40 -9.55
CA ASP A 89 -5.47 -2.61 -9.84
C ASP A 89 -4.72 -3.87 -9.40
N TYR A 90 -5.28 -4.64 -8.47
CA TYR A 90 -4.73 -5.88 -7.93
C TYR A 90 -5.49 -7.12 -8.38
N LYS A 91 -6.26 -7.03 -9.48
CA LYS A 91 -6.94 -8.19 -10.05
C LYS A 91 -5.98 -9.36 -10.24
N ASP A 92 -6.36 -10.52 -9.70
CA ASP A 92 -5.61 -11.78 -9.78
C ASP A 92 -4.14 -11.68 -9.29
N CYS A 93 -3.86 -10.73 -8.39
CA CYS A 93 -2.52 -10.49 -7.84
C CYS A 93 -2.53 -10.56 -6.30
N ILE A 94 -1.33 -10.70 -5.73
CA ILE A 94 -1.04 -10.48 -4.32
C ILE A 94 -0.31 -9.14 -4.20
N ILE A 95 -0.79 -8.27 -3.31
CA ILE A 95 -0.09 -7.05 -2.92
C ILE A 95 0.94 -7.40 -1.85
N ASN A 96 2.20 -7.05 -2.08
CA ASN A 96 3.30 -7.30 -1.16
C ASN A 96 3.86 -5.97 -0.64
N ILE A 97 4.00 -5.86 0.68
CA ILE A 97 4.64 -4.73 1.37
C ILE A 97 5.68 -5.29 2.32
N GLU A 98 6.91 -5.40 1.84
CA GLU A 98 8.00 -6.13 2.50
C GLU A 98 9.00 -5.20 3.17
N ASN A 99 9.57 -5.66 4.29
CA ASN A 99 10.60 -4.95 5.01
C ASN A 99 11.99 -5.42 4.59
N ASN A 100 12.70 -4.61 3.80
CA ASN A 100 14.08 -4.87 3.41
C ASN A 100 15.08 -4.08 4.27
N LYS A 101 14.87 -4.07 5.59
CA LYS A 101 15.72 -3.45 6.66
C LYS A 101 15.95 -1.95 6.60
N GLU A 102 16.25 -1.38 5.44
CA GLU A 102 16.47 0.06 5.21
C GLU A 102 15.25 0.73 4.56
N LYS A 103 14.40 -0.07 3.90
CA LYS A 103 13.27 0.42 3.10
C LYS A 103 12.11 -0.56 3.10
N ALA A 104 10.92 -0.04 2.84
CA ALA A 104 9.75 -0.82 2.50
C ALA A 104 9.68 -0.99 0.98
N ILE A 105 9.38 -2.20 0.49
CA ILE A 105 9.19 -2.48 -0.94
C ILE A 105 7.72 -2.81 -1.16
N PHE A 106 7.08 -2.05 -2.05
CA PHE A 106 5.69 -2.23 -2.44
C PHE A 106 5.65 -2.74 -3.87
N TYR A 107 5.12 -3.96 -4.07
CA TYR A 107 5.03 -4.57 -5.40
C TYR A 107 3.86 -5.55 -5.51
N LYS A 108 3.62 -6.05 -6.73
CA LYS A 108 2.62 -7.09 -7.01
C LYS A 108 3.31 -8.39 -7.39
N SER A 109 2.76 -9.51 -6.93
CA SER A 109 3.09 -10.84 -7.46
C SER A 109 1.83 -11.54 -7.96
N LYS A 110 2.02 -12.58 -8.79
CA LYS A 110 0.93 -13.50 -9.16
C LYS A 110 0.63 -14.47 -8.02
#